data_AF-A0A2E7KX70-F1
#
_entry.id   AF-A0A2E7KX70-F1
#
_cell.length_a   1.000
_cell.length_b   1.000
_cell.length_c   1.000
_cell.angle_alpha   90.00
_cell.angle_beta   90.00
_cell.angle_gamma   90.00
#
_symmetry.space_group_name_H-M   'P 1'
#
loop_
_entity.id
_entity.type
_entity.pdbx_description
1 polymer ?
#
loop_
_entity_poly.entity_id
_entity_poly.type
_entity_poly.pdbx_seq_one_letter_code
_entity_poly.pdbx_strand_id
1 'polypeptide(L)'
;MSKKITYWLLLPILISLTIFADEKAKQINKGEQSESLDFIRFKENDFNASLETASAKYINDDGVEVELIGVVHIADKKYYQEFNEQFKKYDSLLYEMVGGDPDKPLTKEDLAANKKNPMRFFQLLIGGMMKLDFQLDHIDYTAKNFVHADMTMETFQERQKAKGENLFSLIEKSIEAQEKAGSQNKQQFNFASMFKLLNDEGGPNGMKLALGRQFHDIESMIGGMEGPDGSVLVAERNITALKVMESEMKKGKKNLGIFYGAAHLPDFDKRLIEDYGFKRTTKTWNAAWKIQKAAAKKALKDSI
;
A
#
# COMPACT_ATOMS: atom_id res chain seq x y z
N MET A 1 80.82 23.43 1.82
CA MET A 1 80.21 24.33 0.81
C MET A 1 79.12 23.54 0.08
N SER A 2 77.87 24.04 0.07
CA SER A 2 76.72 23.71 -0.85
C SER A 2 76.18 22.26 -0.89
N LYS A 3 74.94 21.95 -0.43
CA LYS A 3 73.62 21.99 -1.14
C LYS A 3 73.53 20.95 -2.29
N LYS A 4 72.49 20.12 -2.53
CA LYS A 4 71.04 20.04 -2.18
C LYS A 4 70.46 18.68 -2.71
N ILE A 5 69.46 18.09 -2.00
CA ILE A 5 68.14 17.54 -2.45
C ILE A 5 68.13 16.47 -3.59
N THR A 6 67.46 15.31 -3.52
CA THR A 6 66.00 15.08 -3.79
C THR A 6 65.57 13.60 -3.55
N TYR A 7 64.31 13.40 -3.16
CA TYR A 7 63.55 12.18 -2.81
C TYR A 7 63.24 11.21 -3.99
N TRP A 8 62.92 9.92 -3.72
CA TRP A 8 61.56 9.32 -3.73
C TRP A 8 61.56 7.77 -3.67
N LEU A 9 60.73 7.24 -2.76
CA LEU A 9 60.30 5.84 -2.61
C LEU A 9 59.24 5.49 -3.67
N LEU A 10 59.32 4.31 -4.29
CA LEU A 10 58.22 3.72 -5.07
C LEU A 10 58.14 2.20 -4.89
N LEU A 11 57.12 1.77 -4.13
CA LEU A 11 56.18 0.62 -4.27
C LEU A 11 55.63 0.27 -2.86
N PRO A 12 54.45 -0.38 -2.68
CA PRO A 12 53.52 -0.96 -3.65
C PRO A 12 52.02 -0.62 -3.37
N ILE A 13 51.12 -0.77 -4.36
CA ILE A 13 49.67 -0.96 -4.09
C ILE A 13 49.13 -2.04 -5.04
N LEU A 14 49.05 -3.26 -4.53
CA LEU A 14 47.99 -4.23 -4.85
C LEU A 14 47.06 -4.28 -3.62
N ILE A 15 45.80 -4.67 -3.81
CA ILE A 15 44.61 -4.59 -2.90
C ILE A 15 43.83 -3.29 -3.20
N SER A 16 42.57 -3.27 -3.64
CA SER A 16 41.43 -4.17 -3.44
C SER A 16 40.44 -4.04 -4.61
N LEU A 17 40.06 -5.13 -5.28
CA LEU A 17 39.01 -5.13 -6.32
C LEU A 17 37.76 -5.93 -5.90
N THR A 18 37.68 -6.38 -4.65
CA THR A 18 36.59 -7.24 -4.15
C THR A 18 35.47 -6.48 -3.42
N ILE A 19 35.58 -5.17 -3.21
CA ILE A 19 34.58 -4.41 -2.41
C ILE A 19 33.38 -3.95 -3.27
N PHE A 20 33.57 -3.70 -4.58
CA PHE A 20 32.50 -3.18 -5.44
C PHE A 20 31.48 -4.23 -5.89
N ALA A 21 31.87 -5.51 -5.99
CA ALA A 21 30.95 -6.57 -6.40
C ALA A 21 29.96 -6.93 -5.27
N ASP A 22 30.42 -6.90 -4.03
CA ASP A 22 29.63 -7.26 -2.85
C ASP A 22 28.60 -6.16 -2.52
N GLU A 23 28.97 -4.87 -2.61
CA GLU A 23 27.99 -3.76 -2.47
C GLU A 23 26.92 -3.78 -3.56
N LYS A 24 27.29 -4.08 -4.81
CA LYS A 24 26.34 -4.14 -5.92
C LYS A 24 25.40 -5.34 -5.79
N ALA A 25 25.92 -6.50 -5.36
CA ALA A 25 25.10 -7.68 -5.06
C ALA A 25 24.18 -7.43 -3.87
N LYS A 26 24.63 -6.73 -2.82
CA LYS A 26 23.83 -6.37 -1.64
C LYS A 26 22.75 -5.33 -1.94
N GLN A 27 23.00 -4.39 -2.86
CA GLN A 27 21.99 -3.45 -3.36
C GLN A 27 20.96 -4.13 -4.27
N ILE A 28 21.39 -5.04 -5.15
CA ILE A 28 20.48 -5.82 -6.01
C ILE A 28 19.58 -6.73 -5.15
N ASN A 29 20.16 -7.44 -4.15
CA ASN A 29 19.37 -8.29 -3.24
C ASN A 29 18.40 -7.48 -2.36
N LYS A 30 18.79 -6.29 -1.89
CA LYS A 30 17.87 -5.40 -1.15
C LYS A 30 16.74 -4.87 -2.03
N GLY A 31 17.04 -4.48 -3.28
CA GLY A 31 16.04 -3.99 -4.22
C GLY A 31 15.03 -5.07 -4.63
N GLU A 32 15.49 -6.29 -4.94
CA GLU A 32 14.62 -7.42 -5.26
C GLU A 32 13.85 -7.95 -4.03
N GLN A 33 14.45 -7.99 -2.84
CA GLN A 33 13.71 -8.34 -1.61
C GLN A 33 12.65 -7.28 -1.27
N SER A 34 12.97 -5.98 -1.39
CA SER A 34 12.02 -4.88 -1.18
C SER A 34 10.85 -4.96 -2.17
N GLU A 35 11.11 -5.04 -3.48
CA GLU A 35 10.03 -5.17 -4.48
C GLU A 35 9.19 -6.44 -4.28
N SER A 36 9.80 -7.51 -3.74
CA SER A 36 9.08 -8.73 -3.41
C SER A 36 8.11 -8.55 -2.22
N LEU A 37 8.38 -7.62 -1.31
CA LEU A 37 7.56 -7.35 -0.11
C LEU A 37 6.51 -6.24 -0.35
N ASP A 38 6.73 -5.33 -1.29
CA ASP A 38 5.86 -4.15 -1.47
C ASP A 38 4.52 -4.51 -2.13
N PHE A 39 3.39 -4.09 -1.56
CA PHE A 39 2.06 -4.36 -2.13
C PHE A 39 1.44 -3.17 -2.86
N ILE A 40 2.20 -2.09 -3.01
CA ILE A 40 1.81 -0.89 -3.73
C ILE A 40 3.06 -0.26 -4.32
N ARG A 41 2.94 0.35 -5.50
CA ARG A 41 4.05 1.04 -6.16
C ARG A 41 3.57 2.16 -7.07
N PHE A 42 4.44 3.14 -7.25
CA PHE A 42 4.29 4.14 -8.28
C PHE A 42 5.29 3.87 -9.42
N LYS A 43 4.79 3.78 -10.66
CA LYS A 43 5.61 3.62 -11.86
C LYS A 43 5.44 4.83 -12.75
N GLU A 44 6.54 5.37 -13.25
CA GLU A 44 6.52 6.52 -14.16
C GLU A 44 7.49 6.28 -15.31
N ASN A 45 7.09 6.67 -16.51
CA ASN A 45 7.95 6.81 -17.68
C ASN A 45 7.70 8.17 -18.34
N ASP A 46 8.30 8.40 -19.52
CA ASP A 46 8.22 9.69 -20.21
C ASP A 46 6.79 10.09 -20.60
N PHE A 47 5.92 9.10 -20.86
CA PHE A 47 4.58 9.33 -21.40
C PHE A 47 3.46 9.09 -20.38
N ASN A 48 3.65 8.12 -19.50
CA ASN A 48 2.62 7.57 -18.62
C ASN A 48 3.15 7.38 -17.20
N ALA A 49 2.23 7.37 -16.24
CA ALA A 49 2.49 6.87 -14.90
C ALA A 49 1.32 6.05 -14.37
N SER A 50 1.57 5.19 -13.39
CA SER A 50 0.57 4.40 -12.69
C SER A 50 0.86 4.31 -11.20
N LEU A 51 -0.20 4.36 -10.39
CA LEU A 51 -0.18 3.82 -9.04
C LEU A 51 -0.79 2.42 -9.11
N GLU A 52 -0.07 1.42 -8.65
CA GLU A 52 -0.45 0.02 -8.78
C GLU A 52 -0.49 -0.65 -7.41
N THR A 53 -1.49 -1.50 -7.16
CA THR A 53 -1.53 -2.38 -5.99
C THR A 53 -1.28 -3.82 -6.42
N ALA A 54 -0.74 -4.64 -5.52
CA ALA A 54 -0.48 -6.04 -5.79
C ALA A 54 -1.61 -6.95 -5.30
N SER A 55 -1.87 -8.01 -6.05
CA SER A 55 -2.51 -9.22 -5.56
C SER A 55 -1.48 -10.34 -5.50
N ALA A 56 -1.39 -11.07 -4.39
CA ALA A 56 -0.48 -12.20 -4.24
C ALA A 56 -1.24 -13.47 -3.88
N LYS A 57 -0.91 -14.56 -4.57
CA LYS A 57 -1.49 -15.87 -4.35
C LYS A 57 -0.60 -16.73 -3.48
N TYR A 58 -1.24 -17.52 -2.63
CA TYR A 58 -0.63 -18.40 -1.66
C TYR A 58 -1.33 -19.75 -1.71
N ILE A 59 -0.58 -20.82 -1.54
CA ILE A 59 -1.11 -22.18 -1.42
C ILE A 59 -0.47 -22.89 -0.23
N ASN A 60 -1.26 -23.65 0.52
CA ASN A 60 -0.75 -24.54 1.56
C ASN A 60 -0.71 -26.00 1.09
N ASP A 61 -0.13 -26.88 1.91
CA ASP A 61 0.05 -28.30 1.54
C ASP A 61 -1.30 -29.07 1.45
N ASP A 62 -2.39 -28.53 2.02
CA ASP A 62 -3.76 -29.05 1.91
C ASP A 62 -4.50 -28.58 0.64
N GLY A 63 -3.80 -27.87 -0.25
CA GLY A 63 -4.34 -27.32 -1.49
C GLY A 63 -5.33 -26.18 -1.30
N VAL A 64 -5.33 -25.51 -0.13
CA VAL A 64 -6.09 -24.27 0.09
C VAL A 64 -5.34 -23.12 -0.57
N GLU A 65 -6.03 -22.38 -1.43
CA GLU A 65 -5.55 -21.14 -2.04
C GLU A 65 -6.10 -19.92 -1.29
N VAL A 66 -5.19 -18.99 -0.96
CA VAL A 66 -5.51 -17.67 -0.42
C VAL A 66 -4.92 -16.62 -1.34
N GLU A 67 -5.72 -15.66 -1.79
CA GLU A 67 -5.24 -14.49 -2.53
C GLU A 67 -5.34 -13.24 -1.67
N LEU A 68 -4.20 -12.64 -1.31
CA LEU A 68 -4.16 -11.28 -0.76
C LEU A 68 -4.41 -10.30 -1.89
N ILE A 69 -5.38 -9.39 -1.73
CA ILE A 69 -5.81 -8.46 -2.78
C ILE A 69 -5.70 -7.03 -2.23
N GLY A 70 -4.66 -6.31 -2.66
CA GLY A 70 -4.38 -4.97 -2.21
C GLY A 70 -5.26 -3.94 -2.90
N VAL A 71 -5.80 -3.00 -2.13
CA VAL A 71 -6.65 -1.91 -2.66
C VAL A 71 -6.24 -0.54 -2.12
N VAL A 72 -6.64 0.51 -2.84
CA VAL A 72 -6.63 1.89 -2.35
C VAL A 72 -8.05 2.44 -2.41
N HIS A 73 -8.39 3.34 -1.48
CA HIS A 73 -9.76 3.84 -1.36
C HIS A 73 -10.20 4.82 -2.46
N ILE A 74 -9.24 5.40 -3.19
CA ILE A 74 -9.48 6.37 -4.26
C ILE A 74 -8.74 5.90 -5.51
N ALA A 75 -9.45 5.58 -6.58
CA ALA A 75 -8.91 4.94 -7.79
C ALA A 75 -9.80 5.21 -9.01
N ASP A 76 -9.32 4.89 -10.22
CA ASP A 76 -10.13 5.00 -11.43
C ASP A 76 -11.31 4.00 -11.35
N LYS A 77 -12.54 4.39 -11.69
CA LYS A 77 -13.73 3.52 -11.61
C LYS A 77 -13.52 2.09 -12.13
N LYS A 78 -12.83 1.95 -13.27
CA LYS A 78 -12.57 0.65 -13.93
C LYS A 78 -11.86 -0.35 -13.00
N TYR A 79 -11.00 0.15 -12.12
CA TYR A 79 -10.27 -0.65 -11.15
C TYR A 79 -11.21 -1.42 -10.20
N TYR A 80 -12.22 -0.74 -9.65
CA TYR A 80 -13.22 -1.39 -8.79
C TYR A 80 -14.14 -2.33 -9.56
N GLN A 81 -14.46 -1.99 -10.81
CA GLN A 81 -15.29 -2.85 -11.67
C GLN A 81 -14.57 -4.17 -12.00
N GLU A 82 -13.28 -4.11 -12.32
CA GLU A 82 -12.44 -5.28 -12.56
C GLU A 82 -12.37 -6.17 -11.31
N PHE A 83 -12.24 -5.57 -10.12
CA PHE A 83 -12.28 -6.32 -8.88
C PHE A 83 -13.62 -6.99 -8.59
N ASN A 84 -14.76 -6.33 -8.80
CA ASN A 84 -16.07 -6.98 -8.63
C ASN A 84 -16.21 -8.23 -9.52
N GLU A 85 -15.66 -8.21 -10.74
CA GLU A 85 -15.65 -9.39 -11.60
C GLU A 85 -14.70 -10.48 -11.07
N GLN A 86 -13.50 -10.09 -10.60
CA GLN A 86 -12.56 -11.02 -9.99
C GLN A 86 -13.13 -11.68 -8.73
N PHE A 87 -13.87 -10.94 -7.90
CA PHE A 87 -14.36 -11.39 -6.60
C PHE A 87 -15.34 -12.55 -6.67
N LYS A 88 -16.02 -12.73 -7.81
CA LYS A 88 -16.99 -13.82 -8.01
C LYS A 88 -16.35 -15.20 -8.00
N LYS A 89 -15.03 -15.30 -8.18
CA LYS A 89 -14.31 -16.58 -8.25
C LYS A 89 -14.04 -17.21 -6.88
N TYR A 90 -14.10 -16.43 -5.79
CA TYR A 90 -13.74 -16.90 -4.45
C TYR A 90 -14.93 -17.53 -3.73
N ASP A 91 -14.66 -18.61 -3.00
CA ASP A 91 -15.65 -19.27 -2.15
C ASP A 91 -16.08 -18.37 -0.98
N SER A 92 -15.12 -17.57 -0.48
CA SER A 92 -15.28 -16.55 0.55
C SER A 92 -14.27 -15.41 0.31
N LEU A 93 -14.74 -14.17 0.33
CA LEU A 93 -13.94 -12.96 0.22
C LEU A 93 -14.01 -12.18 1.53
N LEU A 94 -12.92 -12.20 2.26
CA LEU A 94 -12.76 -11.54 3.56
C LEU A 94 -12.44 -10.08 3.31
N TYR A 95 -13.23 -9.16 3.88
CA TYR A 95 -13.04 -7.73 3.62
C TYR A 95 -12.82 -6.91 4.89
N GLU A 96 -12.06 -5.82 4.69
CA GLU A 96 -11.76 -4.81 5.68
C GLU A 96 -12.93 -3.82 5.87
N MET A 97 -13.42 -3.67 7.10
CA MET A 97 -14.29 -2.55 7.50
C MET A 97 -14.41 -2.47 9.03
N VAL A 98 -13.77 -1.49 9.68
CA VAL A 98 -14.02 -1.27 11.11
C VAL A 98 -15.47 -0.84 11.34
N GLY A 99 -16.13 -1.50 12.29
CA GLY A 99 -17.55 -1.33 12.56
C GLY A 99 -18.43 -2.21 11.69
N GLY A 100 -19.74 -2.05 11.83
CA GLY A 100 -20.70 -3.05 11.36
C GLY A 100 -20.76 -4.26 12.30
N ASP A 101 -21.71 -5.16 12.01
CA ASP A 101 -21.90 -6.40 12.75
C ASP A 101 -21.13 -7.51 12.04
N PRO A 102 -20.06 -8.08 12.65
CA PRO A 102 -19.22 -9.09 12.01
C PRO A 102 -19.99 -10.38 11.69
N ASP A 103 -21.12 -10.62 12.36
CA ASP A 103 -21.94 -11.81 12.17
C ASP A 103 -23.05 -11.62 11.12
N LYS A 104 -23.18 -10.40 10.55
CA LYS A 104 -24.21 -10.10 9.55
C LYS A 104 -23.60 -9.58 8.25
N PRO A 105 -24.16 -9.99 7.09
CA PRO A 105 -23.83 -9.37 5.83
C PRO A 105 -24.13 -7.87 5.86
N LEU A 106 -23.27 -7.09 5.21
CA LEU A 106 -23.48 -5.67 5.00
C LEU A 106 -24.78 -5.42 4.23
N THR A 107 -25.58 -4.49 4.72
CA THR A 107 -26.78 -4.01 4.03
C THR A 107 -26.50 -2.72 3.26
N LYS A 108 -27.41 -2.34 2.36
CA LYS A 108 -27.31 -1.05 1.65
C LYS A 108 -27.47 0.12 2.62
N GLU A 109 -28.24 -0.09 3.68
CA GLU A 109 -28.48 0.86 4.76
C GLU A 109 -27.20 1.13 5.55
N ASP A 110 -26.42 0.09 5.86
CA ASP A 110 -25.12 0.22 6.54
C ASP A 110 -24.12 1.02 5.70
N LEU A 111 -24.04 0.72 4.40
CA LEU A 111 -23.21 1.47 3.45
C LEU A 111 -23.66 2.93 3.32
N ALA A 112 -24.97 3.18 3.38
CA ALA A 112 -25.53 4.53 3.35
C ALA A 112 -25.25 5.31 4.64
N ALA A 113 -25.24 4.66 5.80
CA ALA A 113 -24.88 5.29 7.07
C ALA A 113 -23.43 5.76 7.07
N ASN A 114 -22.51 4.98 6.47
CA ASN A 114 -21.10 5.35 6.31
C ASN A 114 -20.93 6.65 5.47
N LYS A 115 -21.91 7.00 4.61
CA LYS A 115 -21.88 8.26 3.83
C LYS A 115 -21.82 9.52 4.70
N LYS A 116 -22.21 9.43 5.97
CA LYS A 116 -22.20 10.55 6.92
C LYS A 116 -20.86 10.75 7.63
N ASN A 117 -19.86 9.92 7.37
CA ASN A 117 -18.54 10.00 7.99
C ASN A 117 -17.79 11.27 7.50
N PRO A 118 -17.32 12.17 8.40
CA PRO A 118 -16.56 13.36 8.02
C PRO A 118 -15.29 13.06 7.20
N MET A 119 -14.65 11.91 7.44
CA MET A 119 -13.46 11.49 6.67
C MET A 119 -13.80 11.25 5.19
N ARG A 120 -15.01 10.76 4.91
CA ARG A 120 -15.49 10.54 3.55
C ARG A 120 -15.59 11.86 2.78
N PHE A 121 -15.93 12.97 3.42
CA PHE A 121 -15.95 14.29 2.77
C PHE A 121 -14.56 14.67 2.24
N PHE A 122 -13.52 14.51 3.06
CA PHE A 122 -12.14 14.78 2.64
C PHE A 122 -11.70 13.85 1.51
N GLN A 123 -12.04 12.56 1.58
CA GLN A 123 -11.75 11.59 0.52
C GLN A 123 -12.44 11.94 -0.80
N LEU A 124 -13.72 12.35 -0.77
CA LEU A 124 -14.46 12.79 -1.95
C LEU A 124 -13.88 14.07 -2.56
N LEU A 125 -13.43 15.02 -1.72
CA LEU A 125 -12.81 16.25 -2.18
C LEU A 125 -11.50 15.99 -2.94
N ILE A 126 -10.60 15.19 -2.35
CA ILE A 126 -9.32 14.83 -2.98
C ILE A 126 -9.57 13.99 -4.24
N GLY A 127 -10.45 12.98 -4.17
CA GLY A 127 -10.84 12.16 -5.32
C GLY A 127 -11.42 12.98 -6.46
N GLY A 128 -12.30 13.94 -6.17
CA GLY A 128 -12.87 14.85 -7.15
C GLY A 128 -11.83 15.71 -7.87
N MET A 129 -10.85 16.27 -7.13
CA MET A 129 -9.76 17.03 -7.73
C MET A 129 -8.87 16.18 -8.64
N MET A 130 -8.70 14.91 -8.32
CA MET A 130 -7.93 13.95 -9.11
C MET A 130 -8.78 13.23 -10.18
N LYS A 131 -10.09 13.48 -10.28
CA LYS A 131 -11.03 12.71 -11.11
C LYS A 131 -10.90 11.20 -10.88
N LEU A 132 -10.95 10.81 -9.61
CA LEU A 132 -10.95 9.44 -9.14
C LEU A 132 -12.24 9.16 -8.37
N ASP A 133 -12.57 7.89 -8.28
CA ASP A 133 -13.75 7.36 -7.63
C ASP A 133 -13.40 6.72 -6.28
N PHE A 134 -14.41 6.61 -5.43
CA PHE A 134 -14.27 6.04 -4.09
C PHE A 134 -14.72 4.58 -4.02
N GLN A 135 -13.94 3.74 -3.33
CA GLN A 135 -14.14 2.29 -3.26
C GLN A 135 -15.56 1.88 -2.80
N LEU A 136 -16.07 2.50 -1.72
CA LEU A 136 -17.40 2.17 -1.17
C LEU A 136 -18.56 2.47 -2.12
N ASP A 137 -18.35 3.26 -3.17
CA ASP A 137 -19.39 3.58 -4.15
C ASP A 137 -19.45 2.58 -5.31
N HIS A 138 -18.39 1.79 -5.52
CA HIS A 138 -18.27 0.92 -6.70
C HIS A 138 -18.03 -0.55 -6.37
N ILE A 139 -17.56 -0.93 -5.18
CA ILE A 139 -17.47 -2.34 -4.77
C ILE A 139 -18.81 -2.83 -4.21
N ASP A 140 -19.25 -4.01 -4.64
CA ASP A 140 -20.49 -4.63 -4.14
C ASP A 140 -20.22 -5.48 -2.88
N TYR A 141 -20.21 -4.81 -1.73
CA TYR A 141 -20.07 -5.48 -0.43
C TYR A 141 -21.27 -6.34 -0.03
N THR A 142 -22.37 -6.30 -0.79
CA THR A 142 -23.58 -7.09 -0.49
C THR A 142 -23.56 -8.47 -1.13
N ALA A 143 -22.52 -8.78 -1.91
CA ALA A 143 -22.36 -10.08 -2.54
C ALA A 143 -22.26 -11.20 -1.50
N LYS A 144 -22.89 -12.35 -1.78
CA LYS A 144 -23.08 -13.44 -0.82
C LYS A 144 -21.79 -14.08 -0.30
N ASN A 145 -20.71 -13.99 -1.08
CA ASN A 145 -19.42 -14.53 -0.70
C ASN A 145 -18.57 -13.54 0.11
N PHE A 146 -19.02 -12.31 0.35
CA PHE A 146 -18.31 -11.36 1.21
C PHE A 146 -18.52 -11.73 2.68
N VAL A 147 -17.41 -11.84 3.41
CA VAL A 147 -17.37 -12.16 4.83
C VAL A 147 -16.68 -11.01 5.55
N HIS A 148 -17.35 -10.43 6.54
CA HIS A 148 -16.73 -9.38 7.36
C HIS A 148 -15.58 -9.99 8.15
N ALA A 149 -14.40 -9.39 8.04
CA ALA A 149 -13.17 -9.96 8.60
C ALA A 149 -12.43 -8.96 9.50
N ASP A 150 -13.14 -7.97 10.03
CA ASP A 150 -12.57 -6.90 10.86
C ASP A 150 -13.27 -6.84 12.23
N MET A 151 -12.88 -5.88 13.05
CA MET A 151 -13.44 -5.69 14.38
C MET A 151 -14.57 -4.66 14.42
N THR A 152 -15.42 -4.75 15.45
CA THR A 152 -16.43 -3.72 15.74
C THR A 152 -15.76 -2.39 16.11
N MET A 153 -16.52 -1.30 16.04
CA MET A 153 -16.01 0.02 16.40
C MET A 153 -15.62 0.08 17.88
N GLU A 154 -16.40 -0.56 18.75
CA GLU A 154 -16.15 -0.64 20.19
C GLU A 154 -14.83 -1.37 20.46
N THR A 155 -14.65 -2.56 19.87
CA THR A 155 -13.41 -3.34 20.02
C THR A 155 -12.20 -2.57 19.47
N PHE A 156 -12.35 -1.85 18.35
CA PHE A 156 -11.28 -1.03 17.79
C PHE A 156 -10.86 0.10 18.73
N GLN A 157 -11.81 0.79 19.35
CA GLN A 157 -11.54 1.85 20.32
C GLN A 157 -10.91 1.32 21.62
N GLU A 158 -11.39 0.17 22.12
CA GLU A 158 -10.83 -0.48 23.29
C GLU A 158 -9.37 -0.89 23.07
N ARG A 159 -9.05 -1.49 21.91
CA ARG A 159 -7.67 -1.90 21.59
C ARG A 159 -6.74 -0.70 21.41
N GLN A 160 -7.19 0.37 20.75
CA GLN A 160 -6.40 1.62 20.68
C GLN A 160 -6.08 2.16 22.07
N LYS A 161 -7.08 2.23 22.95
CA LYS A 161 -6.89 2.68 24.33
C LYS A 161 -5.92 1.78 25.10
N ALA A 162 -6.01 0.46 24.93
CA ALA A 162 -5.12 -0.51 25.58
C ALA A 162 -3.66 -0.39 25.11
N LYS A 163 -3.44 -0.11 23.82
CA LYS A 163 -2.10 0.18 23.27
C LYS A 163 -1.63 1.64 23.53
N GLY A 164 -2.46 2.47 24.15
CA GLY A 164 -2.18 3.90 24.34
C GLY A 164 -2.18 4.72 23.05
N GLU A 165 -2.73 4.16 21.95
CA GLU A 165 -2.74 4.80 20.64
C GLU A 165 -3.83 5.86 20.54
N ASN A 166 -3.41 7.02 20.07
CA ASN A 166 -4.25 8.11 19.60
C ASN A 166 -3.53 8.85 18.46
N LEU A 167 -4.24 9.71 17.76
CA LEU A 167 -3.69 10.43 16.61
C LEU A 167 -2.37 11.16 16.92
N PHE A 168 -2.23 11.76 18.12
CA PHE A 168 -1.01 12.45 18.53
C PHE A 168 0.18 11.49 18.66
N SER A 169 0.00 10.38 19.39
CA SER A 169 1.05 9.37 19.58
C SER A 169 1.49 8.70 18.27
N LEU A 170 0.57 8.50 17.33
CA LEU A 170 0.90 7.91 16.03
C LEU A 170 1.69 8.90 15.16
N ILE A 171 1.34 10.19 15.21
CA ILE A 171 2.12 11.24 14.54
C ILE A 171 3.54 11.31 15.11
N GLU A 172 3.69 11.25 16.44
CA GLU A 172 5.00 11.23 17.11
C GLU A 172 5.88 10.07 16.62
N LYS A 173 5.35 8.84 16.62
CA LYS A 173 6.04 7.66 16.05
C LYS A 173 6.46 7.87 14.59
N SER A 174 5.60 8.49 13.79
CA SER A 174 5.88 8.76 12.38
C SER A 174 7.03 9.76 12.18
N ILE A 175 7.11 10.79 13.04
CA ILE A 175 8.19 11.79 13.00
C ILE A 175 9.51 11.13 13.39
N GLU A 176 9.53 10.36 14.47
CA GLU A 176 10.73 9.63 14.89
C GLU A 176 11.25 8.67 13.80
N ALA A 177 10.34 7.98 13.11
CA ALA A 177 10.70 7.09 12.02
C ALA A 177 11.33 7.85 10.84
N GLN A 178 10.78 9.03 10.49
CA GLN A 178 11.33 9.87 9.43
C GLN A 178 12.71 10.45 9.79
N GLU A 179 12.90 10.88 11.04
CA GLU A 179 14.19 11.37 11.52
C GLU A 179 15.26 10.26 11.45
N LYS A 180 14.91 9.05 11.88
CA LYS A 180 15.80 7.87 11.78
C LYS A 180 16.09 7.48 10.32
N ALA A 181 15.14 7.66 9.42
CA ALA A 181 15.31 7.39 7.99
C ALA A 181 16.09 8.48 7.24
N GLY A 182 16.45 9.59 7.89
CA GLY A 182 17.18 10.70 7.26
C GLY A 182 16.36 11.45 6.20
N SER A 183 15.03 11.36 6.23
CA SER A 183 14.17 12.01 5.25
C SER A 183 14.22 13.54 5.41
N GLN A 184 14.57 14.24 4.33
CA GLN A 184 14.69 15.71 4.30
C GLN A 184 13.35 16.42 3.96
N ASN A 185 12.25 15.69 3.83
CA ASN A 185 11.04 16.22 3.21
C ASN A 185 10.18 17.05 4.19
N LYS A 186 10.59 18.30 4.44
CA LYS A 186 9.84 19.32 5.20
C LYS A 186 8.67 19.94 4.44
N GLN A 187 8.24 19.37 3.31
CA GLN A 187 7.06 19.88 2.61
C GLN A 187 5.79 19.35 3.25
N GLN A 188 5.24 20.14 4.16
CA GLN A 188 3.89 19.94 4.69
C GLN A 188 2.89 20.01 3.52
N PHE A 189 2.36 18.86 3.11
CA PHE A 189 1.32 18.76 2.10
C PHE A 189 0.12 19.60 2.56
N ASN A 190 -0.13 20.74 1.90
CA ASN A 190 -1.18 21.67 2.29
C ASN A 190 -2.08 22.04 1.10
N PHE A 191 -3.28 22.56 1.37
CA PHE A 191 -4.26 22.88 0.33
C PHE A 191 -3.72 23.85 -0.74
N ALA A 192 -2.90 24.83 -0.36
CA ALA A 192 -2.31 25.77 -1.32
C ALA A 192 -1.35 25.08 -2.29
N SER A 193 -0.52 24.15 -1.80
CA SER A 193 0.34 23.32 -2.64
C SER A 193 -0.48 22.43 -3.59
N MET A 194 -1.61 21.88 -3.12
CA MET A 194 -2.52 21.07 -3.92
C MET A 194 -3.17 21.86 -5.07
N PHE A 195 -3.63 23.08 -4.79
CA PHE A 195 -4.15 23.99 -5.82
C PHE A 195 -3.08 24.39 -6.84
N LYS A 196 -1.87 24.67 -6.37
CA LYS A 196 -0.74 24.97 -7.26
C LYS A 196 -0.43 23.79 -8.19
N LEU A 197 -0.36 22.57 -7.67
CA LEU A 197 -0.10 21.35 -8.45
C LEU A 197 -1.19 21.07 -9.49
N LEU A 198 -2.47 21.29 -9.13
CA LEU A 198 -3.58 21.21 -10.08
C LEU A 198 -3.42 22.18 -11.26
N ASN A 199 -2.91 23.38 -11.00
CA ASN A 199 -2.76 24.41 -12.03
C ASN A 199 -1.48 24.22 -12.86
N ASP A 200 -0.36 23.86 -12.22
CA ASP A 200 0.97 23.86 -12.83
C ASP A 200 1.29 22.56 -13.59
N GLU A 201 0.73 21.40 -13.20
CA GLU A 201 0.99 20.10 -13.86
C GLU A 201 -0.17 19.61 -14.75
N GLY A 202 -1.07 20.50 -15.18
CA GLY A 202 -2.08 20.18 -16.21
C GLY A 202 -3.34 19.50 -15.69
N GLY A 203 -3.82 19.91 -14.50
CA GLY A 203 -5.09 19.48 -13.94
C GLY A 203 -4.99 18.16 -13.13
N PRO A 204 -6.05 17.34 -13.14
CA PRO A 204 -6.14 16.12 -12.30
C PRO A 204 -4.95 15.15 -12.44
N ASN A 205 -4.41 14.99 -13.65
CA ASN A 205 -3.26 14.11 -13.88
C ASN A 205 -1.98 14.66 -13.24
N GLY A 206 -1.80 15.98 -13.19
CA GLY A 206 -0.68 16.61 -12.52
C GLY A 206 -0.70 16.37 -11.01
N MET A 207 -1.88 16.49 -10.41
CA MET A 207 -2.04 16.15 -9.00
C MET A 207 -1.79 14.67 -8.70
N LYS A 208 -2.24 13.75 -9.57
CA LYS A 208 -1.90 12.32 -9.48
C LYS A 208 -0.39 12.07 -9.57
N LEU A 209 0.32 12.76 -10.47
CA LEU A 209 1.79 12.64 -10.60
C LEU A 209 2.50 13.13 -9.33
N ALA A 210 2.14 14.31 -8.84
CA ALA A 210 2.77 14.89 -7.66
C ALA A 210 2.59 14.00 -6.42
N LEU A 211 1.36 13.52 -6.18
CA LEU A 211 1.07 12.59 -5.09
C LEU A 211 1.76 11.23 -5.29
N GLY A 212 1.73 10.69 -6.50
CA GLY A 212 2.34 9.40 -6.81
C GLY A 212 3.86 9.40 -6.61
N ARG A 213 4.54 10.51 -6.93
CA ARG A 213 5.99 10.65 -6.70
C ARG A 213 6.37 10.72 -5.22
N GLN A 214 5.46 11.20 -4.37
CA GLN A 214 5.64 11.22 -2.91
C GLN A 214 5.13 9.95 -2.22
N PHE A 215 4.65 8.97 -2.98
CA PHE A 215 3.98 7.80 -2.43
C PHE A 215 4.88 7.01 -1.47
N HIS A 216 6.15 6.82 -1.83
CA HIS A 216 7.11 6.09 -0.99
C HIS A 216 7.34 6.78 0.38
N ASP A 217 7.34 8.12 0.41
CA ASP A 217 7.46 8.87 1.66
C ASP A 217 6.23 8.66 2.55
N ILE A 218 5.03 8.64 1.94
CA ILE A 218 3.77 8.37 2.64
C ILE A 218 3.73 6.95 3.19
N GLU A 219 4.19 5.96 2.41
CA GLU A 219 4.29 4.57 2.84
C GLU A 219 5.29 4.40 3.99
N SER A 220 6.47 5.01 3.88
CA SER A 220 7.47 4.99 4.96
C SER A 220 6.94 5.65 6.24
N MET A 221 6.10 6.69 6.12
CA MET A 221 5.43 7.31 7.26
C MET A 221 4.42 6.36 7.91
N ILE A 222 3.58 5.68 7.12
CA ILE A 222 2.60 4.71 7.61
C ILE A 222 3.30 3.51 8.26
N GLY A 223 4.34 2.96 7.62
CA GLY A 223 5.16 1.89 8.19
C GLY A 223 5.86 2.31 9.49
N GLY A 224 6.25 3.58 9.60
CA GLY A 224 6.76 4.16 10.85
C GLY A 224 5.72 4.23 11.97
N MET A 225 4.44 4.42 11.63
CA MET A 225 3.34 4.45 12.60
C MET A 225 3.04 3.07 13.23
N GLU A 226 3.36 1.97 12.52
CA GLU A 226 3.26 0.60 13.05
C GLU A 226 4.19 0.37 14.26
N GLY A 227 5.41 0.87 14.19
CA GLY A 227 6.45 0.57 15.18
C GLY A 227 6.81 -0.92 15.25
N PRO A 228 7.67 -1.33 16.20
CA PRO A 228 8.14 -2.72 16.31
C PRO A 228 7.06 -3.71 16.75
N ASP A 229 6.05 -3.26 17.50
CA ASP A 229 4.97 -4.10 18.06
C ASP A 229 3.69 -4.13 17.19
N GLY A 230 3.71 -3.44 16.05
CA GLY A 230 2.55 -3.21 15.17
C GLY A 230 1.48 -2.30 15.80
N SER A 231 0.74 -1.56 14.97
CA SER A 231 -0.35 -0.70 15.43
C SER A 231 -1.68 -1.45 15.47
N VAL A 232 -2.67 -0.88 16.15
CA VAL A 232 -4.06 -1.36 16.06
C VAL A 232 -4.63 -1.12 14.65
N LEU A 233 -4.07 -0.17 13.89
CA LEU A 233 -4.55 0.17 12.54
C LEU A 233 -4.30 -0.93 11.52
N VAL A 234 -3.29 -1.79 11.72
CA VAL A 234 -2.96 -2.88 10.80
C VAL A 234 -2.88 -4.22 11.53
N ALA A 235 -1.89 -4.42 12.40
CA ALA A 235 -1.56 -5.75 12.93
C ALA A 235 -2.75 -6.42 13.66
N GLU A 236 -3.44 -5.70 14.54
CA GLU A 236 -4.59 -6.26 15.30
C GLU A 236 -5.79 -6.59 14.42
N ARG A 237 -5.97 -5.85 13.32
CA ARG A 237 -7.04 -6.07 12.33
C ARG A 237 -6.70 -7.27 11.46
N ASN A 238 -5.45 -7.38 11.03
CA ASN A 238 -4.96 -8.53 10.27
C ASN A 238 -5.08 -9.85 11.05
N ILE A 239 -4.75 -9.83 12.35
CA ILE A 239 -4.94 -11.00 13.22
C ILE A 239 -6.42 -11.40 13.28
N THR A 240 -7.34 -10.44 13.35
CA THR A 240 -8.78 -10.71 13.32
C THR A 240 -9.19 -11.36 11.99
N ALA A 241 -8.71 -10.82 10.87
CA ALA A 241 -9.01 -11.35 9.55
C ALA A 241 -8.48 -12.78 9.34
N LEU A 242 -7.28 -13.08 9.82
CA LEU A 242 -6.71 -14.43 9.73
C LEU A 242 -7.50 -15.46 10.55
N LYS A 243 -8.06 -15.07 11.71
CA LYS A 243 -8.97 -15.95 12.46
C LYS A 243 -10.27 -16.25 11.68
N VAL A 244 -10.78 -15.26 10.95
CA VAL A 244 -11.93 -15.46 10.06
C VAL A 244 -11.56 -16.38 8.90
N MET A 245 -10.35 -16.23 8.33
CA MET A 245 -9.82 -17.12 7.30
C MET A 245 -9.78 -18.57 7.78
N GLU A 246 -9.25 -18.83 8.98
CA GLU A 246 -9.25 -20.17 9.58
C GLU A 246 -10.67 -20.73 9.76
N SER A 247 -11.62 -19.90 10.18
CA SER A 247 -13.02 -20.29 10.35
C SER A 247 -13.64 -20.72 9.01
N GLU A 248 -13.40 -19.96 7.95
CA GLU A 248 -13.86 -20.29 6.59
C GLU A 248 -13.19 -21.56 6.06
N MET A 249 -11.89 -21.75 6.29
CA MET A 249 -11.18 -22.98 5.95
C MET A 249 -11.77 -24.21 6.66
N LYS A 250 -12.12 -24.09 7.96
CA LYS A 250 -12.78 -25.15 8.74
C LYS A 250 -14.17 -25.49 8.20
N LYS A 251 -14.85 -24.55 7.52
CA LYS A 251 -16.10 -24.79 6.79
C LYS A 251 -15.89 -25.46 5.42
N GLY A 252 -14.65 -25.81 5.08
CA GLY A 252 -14.29 -26.50 3.84
C GLY A 252 -14.04 -25.59 2.64
N LYS A 253 -13.94 -24.28 2.84
CA LYS A 253 -13.62 -23.31 1.78
C LYS A 253 -12.18 -23.50 1.33
N LYS A 254 -11.93 -23.51 0.01
CA LYS A 254 -10.62 -23.83 -0.56
C LYS A 254 -10.02 -22.69 -1.38
N ASN A 255 -10.83 -21.79 -1.91
CA ASN A 255 -10.38 -20.60 -2.64
C ASN A 255 -10.85 -19.33 -1.93
N LEU A 256 -9.99 -18.75 -1.10
CA LEU A 256 -10.30 -17.56 -0.30
C LEU A 256 -9.59 -16.32 -0.84
N GLY A 257 -10.24 -15.17 -0.74
CA GLY A 257 -9.60 -13.88 -0.99
C GLY A 257 -9.60 -13.01 0.27
N ILE A 258 -8.52 -12.29 0.53
CA ILE A 258 -8.41 -11.29 1.61
C ILE A 258 -8.26 -9.91 0.94
N PHE A 259 -9.34 -9.13 0.97
CA PHE A 259 -9.49 -7.83 0.30
C PHE A 259 -9.31 -6.68 1.29
N TYR A 260 -8.10 -6.14 1.34
CA TYR A 260 -7.66 -5.15 2.34
C TYR A 260 -6.85 -4.03 1.68
N GLY A 261 -6.79 -2.87 2.35
CA GLY A 261 -5.93 -1.77 1.94
C GLY A 261 -4.48 -2.23 1.76
N ALA A 262 -3.80 -1.78 0.71
CA ALA A 262 -2.47 -2.29 0.33
C ALA A 262 -1.43 -2.26 1.47
N ALA A 263 -1.54 -1.29 2.38
CA ALA A 263 -0.68 -1.17 3.56
C ALA A 263 -0.80 -2.33 4.57
N HIS A 264 -1.91 -3.07 4.55
CA HIS A 264 -2.10 -4.25 5.41
C HIS A 264 -1.33 -5.48 4.93
N LEU A 265 -1.06 -5.57 3.63
CA LEU A 265 -0.64 -6.81 2.99
C LEU A 265 0.78 -7.27 3.35
N PRO A 266 1.77 -6.40 3.64
CA PRO A 266 3.07 -6.87 4.12
C PRO A 266 2.98 -7.69 5.40
N ASP A 267 2.14 -7.30 6.36
CA ASP A 267 1.93 -8.06 7.60
C ASP A 267 1.15 -9.37 7.32
N PHE A 268 0.16 -9.35 6.42
CA PHE A 268 -0.50 -10.60 5.98
C PHE A 268 0.45 -11.57 5.27
N ASP A 269 1.29 -11.10 4.33
CA ASP A 269 2.27 -11.90 3.58
C ASP A 269 3.21 -12.62 4.57
N LYS A 270 3.76 -11.85 5.52
CA LYS A 270 4.60 -12.39 6.58
C LYS A 270 3.89 -13.48 7.38
N ARG A 271 2.69 -13.21 7.91
CA ARG A 271 1.94 -14.16 8.74
C ARG A 271 1.53 -15.40 7.98
N LEU A 272 1.04 -15.26 6.74
CA LEU A 272 0.65 -16.41 5.93
C LEU A 272 1.82 -17.37 5.71
N ILE A 273 3.02 -16.84 5.47
CA ILE A 273 4.23 -17.65 5.27
C ILE A 273 4.75 -18.22 6.59
N GLU A 274 4.96 -17.37 7.59
CA GLU A 274 5.64 -17.73 8.84
C GLU A 274 4.74 -18.50 9.81
N ASP A 275 3.49 -18.05 10.00
CA ASP A 275 2.58 -18.59 11.02
C ASP A 275 1.69 -19.71 10.46
N TYR A 276 1.32 -19.63 9.17
CA TYR A 276 0.37 -20.56 8.53
C TYR A 276 1.01 -21.51 7.51
N GLY A 277 2.31 -21.38 7.24
CA GLY A 277 3.05 -22.28 6.35
C GLY A 277 2.63 -22.23 4.88
N PHE A 278 1.95 -21.16 4.45
CA PHE A 278 1.60 -20.98 3.05
C PHE A 278 2.84 -20.63 2.23
N LYS A 279 2.81 -20.99 0.95
CA LYS A 279 3.86 -20.65 -0.03
C LYS A 279 3.30 -19.67 -1.04
N ARG A 280 3.96 -18.52 -1.18
CA ARG A 280 3.62 -17.53 -2.20
C ARG A 280 3.93 -18.07 -3.60
N THR A 281 2.96 -18.07 -4.50
CA THR A 281 3.07 -18.65 -5.85
C THR A 281 3.17 -17.59 -6.94
N THR A 282 2.43 -16.50 -6.83
CA THR A 282 2.37 -15.46 -7.88
C THR A 282 2.04 -14.11 -7.26
N LYS A 283 2.56 -13.04 -7.85
CA LYS A 283 2.21 -11.66 -7.52
C LYS A 283 1.89 -10.90 -8.81
N THR A 284 0.70 -10.31 -8.89
CA THR A 284 0.23 -9.53 -10.04
C THR A 284 -0.08 -8.10 -9.63
N TRP A 285 0.03 -7.16 -10.55
CA TRP A 285 -0.15 -5.74 -10.28
C TRP A 285 -1.39 -5.18 -11.00
N ASN A 286 -2.21 -4.44 -10.26
CA ASN A 286 -3.44 -3.83 -10.73
C ASN A 286 -3.29 -2.31 -10.68
N ALA A 287 -3.46 -1.65 -11.83
CA ALA A 287 -3.33 -0.19 -11.90
C ALA A 287 -4.56 0.51 -11.33
N ALA A 288 -4.42 1.05 -10.12
CA ALA A 288 -5.42 1.86 -9.44
C ALA A 288 -5.55 3.24 -10.10
N TRP A 289 -4.43 3.88 -10.42
CA TRP A 289 -4.39 5.13 -11.18
C TRP A 289 -3.69 4.90 -12.51
N LYS A 290 -4.31 5.36 -13.60
CA LYS A 290 -3.68 5.48 -14.92
C LYS A 290 -3.53 6.94 -15.26
N ILE A 291 -2.30 7.37 -15.50
CA ILE A 291 -1.94 8.78 -15.63
C ILE A 291 -1.27 9.00 -16.98
N GLN A 292 -1.87 9.86 -17.80
CA GLN A 292 -1.27 10.33 -19.04
C GLN A 292 -0.57 11.67 -18.81
N LYS A 293 0.74 11.76 -19.10
CA LYS A 293 1.53 12.99 -18.92
C LYS A 293 1.21 14.02 -20.00
N ALA A 294 1.31 15.30 -19.65
CA ALA A 294 0.94 16.41 -20.54
C ALA A 294 1.79 16.50 -21.82
N ALA A 295 3.10 16.18 -21.74
CA ALA A 295 4.00 16.14 -22.89
C ALA A 295 3.53 15.15 -23.98
N ALA A 296 2.98 13.99 -23.56
CA ALA A 296 2.40 13.00 -24.46
C ALA A 296 1.11 13.50 -25.14
N LYS A 297 0.27 14.26 -24.42
CA LYS A 297 -0.93 14.88 -25.02
C LYS A 297 -0.58 15.92 -26.08
N LYS A 298 0.50 16.68 -25.88
CA LYS A 298 0.98 17.66 -26.86
C LYS A 298 1.58 16.99 -28.10
N ALA A 299 2.44 15.98 -27.91
CA ALA A 299 3.01 15.20 -29.02
C ALA A 299 1.93 14.47 -29.85
N LEU A 300 0.91 13.90 -29.20
CA LEU A 300 -0.22 13.27 -29.90
C LEU A 300 -1.05 14.30 -30.69
N LYS A 301 -1.27 15.49 -30.13
CA LYS A 301 -2.01 16.58 -30.78
C LYS A 301 -1.24 17.19 -31.95
N ASP A 302 0.08 17.25 -31.88
CA ASP A 302 0.95 17.78 -32.93
C ASP A 302 1.22 16.75 -34.05
N SER A 303 0.79 15.49 -33.86
CA SER A 303 0.93 14.38 -34.84
C SER A 303 -0.35 14.08 -35.65
N ILE A 304 -1.44 14.79 -35.38
CA ILE A 304 -2.74 14.71 -36.08
C ILE A 304 -2.94 16.02 -36.86
#